data_AF-A0A1F3N8Z0-F1
#
_entry.id   AF-A0A1F3N8Z0-F1
#
_cell.length_a   1.000
_cell.length_b   1.000
_cell.length_c   1.000
_cell.angle_alpha   90.00
_cell.angle_beta   90.00
_cell.angle_gamma   90.00
#
_symmetry.space_group_name_H-M   'P 1'
#
loop_
_entity.id
_entity.type
_entity.pdbx_description
1 polymer ?
#
loop_
_entity_poly.entity_id
_entity_poly.type
_entity_poly.pdbx_seq_one_letter_code
_entity_poly.pdbx_strand_id
1 'polypeptide(L)' 'MKSNIDKSSPKAEDNDASNRRRESYALKRDKQASEQNEAITRRLLSEARNLVKCEKCGKEFSAGTDSETPLVCPDCR' A
#
# COMPACT_ATOMS: atom_id res chain seq x y z
N MET A 1 51.52 -7.71 14.27
CA MET A 1 50.80 -7.81 15.56
C MET A 1 49.35 -8.23 15.24
N LYS A 2 48.90 -9.38 15.73
CA LYS A 2 47.51 -9.86 15.55
C LYS A 2 46.73 -9.47 16.80
N SER A 3 45.79 -8.55 16.67
CA SER A 3 44.85 -8.20 17.73
C SER A 3 43.95 -9.41 17.97
N ASN A 4 44.09 -10.04 19.13
CA ASN A 4 43.11 -10.99 19.64
C ASN A 4 41.84 -10.21 19.97
N ILE A 5 40.89 -10.19 19.06
CA ILE A 5 39.54 -9.70 19.34
C ILE A 5 38.90 -10.77 20.22
N ASP A 6 38.84 -10.50 21.52
CA ASP A 6 38.08 -11.32 22.47
C ASP A 6 36.59 -11.22 22.10
N LYS A 7 36.08 -12.25 21.41
CA LYS A 7 34.66 -12.38 21.09
C LYS A 7 33.94 -12.90 22.32
N SER A 8 33.80 -12.04 23.33
CA SER A 8 32.90 -12.32 24.44
C SER A 8 31.47 -12.52 23.90
N SER A 9 30.78 -13.52 24.45
CA SER A 9 29.40 -13.78 24.06
C SER A 9 28.52 -12.60 24.47
N PRO A 10 27.55 -12.18 23.62
CA PRO A 10 26.64 -11.08 23.96
C PRO A 10 25.94 -11.35 25.29
N LYS A 11 25.85 -10.33 26.15
CA LYS A 11 25.12 -10.47 27.41
C LYS A 11 23.64 -10.68 27.13
N ALA A 12 22.91 -11.26 28.08
CA ALA A 12 21.47 -11.45 27.96
C ALA A 12 20.75 -10.12 27.66
N GLU A 13 21.18 -9.03 28.28
CA GLU A 13 20.69 -7.66 28.06
C GLU A 13 20.88 -7.17 26.62
N ASP A 14 22.00 -7.51 25.98
CA ASP A 14 22.29 -7.13 24.59
C ASP A 14 21.35 -7.86 23.62
N ASN A 15 21.07 -9.14 23.91
CA ASN A 15 20.11 -9.94 23.16
C ASN A 15 18.68 -9.41 23.33
N ASP A 16 18.30 -9.04 24.56
CA ASP A 16 17.00 -8.45 24.87
C ASP A 16 16.79 -7.14 24.11
N ALA A 17 17.79 -6.24 24.15
CA ALA A 17 17.77 -5.00 23.41
C ALA A 17 17.71 -5.23 21.89
N SER A 18 18.41 -6.25 21.38
CA SER A 18 18.35 -6.64 19.96
C SER A 18 16.97 -7.13 19.55
N ASN A 19 16.33 -7.95 20.37
CA ASN A 19 14.98 -8.47 20.13
C ASN A 19 13.94 -7.34 20.09
N ARG A 20 13.97 -6.43 21.08
CA ARG A 20 13.08 -5.25 21.09
C ARG A 20 13.23 -4.38 19.84
N ARG A 21 14.47 -4.21 19.35
CA ARG A 21 14.71 -3.49 18.08
C ARG A 21 14.07 -4.22 16.91
N ARG A 22 14.28 -5.54 16.79
CA ARG A 22 13.69 -6.36 15.71
C ARG A 22 12.17 -6.28 15.72
N GLU A 23 11.55 -6.42 16.88
CA GLU A 23 10.09 -6.28 17.04
C GLU A 23 9.61 -4.89 16.64
N SER A 24 10.29 -3.83 17.10
CA SER A 24 9.95 -2.46 16.71
C SER A 24 10.05 -2.24 15.19
N TYR A 25 11.08 -2.80 14.54
CA TYR A 25 11.21 -2.73 13.09
C TYR A 25 10.13 -3.53 12.36
N ALA A 26 9.75 -4.69 12.87
CA ALA A 26 8.64 -5.48 12.31
C ALA A 26 7.33 -4.68 12.36
N LEU A 27 6.97 -4.15 13.53
CA LEU A 27 5.76 -3.35 13.70
C LEU A 27 5.73 -2.12 12.80
N LYS A 28 6.86 -1.42 12.64
CA LYS A 28 6.96 -0.26 11.73
C LYS A 28 6.72 -0.65 10.27
N ARG A 29 7.28 -1.77 9.82
CA ARG A 29 7.08 -2.26 8.45
C ARG A 29 5.64 -2.69 8.22
N ASP A 30 5.04 -3.40 9.18
CA ASP A 30 3.65 -3.85 9.07
C ASP A 30 2.69 -2.65 9.01
N LYS A 31 2.92 -1.63 9.85
CA LYS A 31 2.16 -0.38 9.81
C LYS A 31 2.29 0.32 8.46
N GLN A 32 3.52 0.45 7.94
CA GLN A 32 3.76 1.08 6.64
C GLN A 32 3.08 0.32 5.51
N ALA A 33 3.14 -1.02 5.51
CA ALA A 33 2.46 -1.85 4.52
C ALA A 33 0.94 -1.68 4.59
N SER A 34 0.37 -1.62 5.80
CA SER A 34 -1.06 -1.36 5.99
C SER A 34 -1.48 0.00 5.43
N GLU A 35 -0.74 1.06 5.74
CA GLU A 35 -1.02 2.42 5.25
C GLU A 35 -0.95 2.50 3.72
N GLN A 36 0.03 1.82 3.11
CA GLN A 36 0.15 1.73 1.65
C GLN A 36 -1.01 0.98 1.03
N ASN A 37 -1.39 -0.17 1.59
CA ASN A 37 -2.52 -0.97 1.10
C ASN A 37 -3.84 -0.18 1.19
N GLU A 38 -4.06 0.57 2.26
CA GLU A 38 -5.21 1.45 2.40
C GLU A 38 -5.22 2.58 1.37
N ALA A 39 -4.07 3.18 1.08
CA ALA A 39 -3.96 4.22 0.07
C ALA A 39 -4.26 3.69 -1.34
N ILE A 40 -3.70 2.53 -1.69
CA ILE A 40 -3.97 1.85 -2.97
C ILE A 40 -5.45 1.49 -3.08
N THR A 41 -6.02 0.90 -2.04
CA THR A 41 -7.45 0.52 -2.02
C THR A 41 -8.35 1.73 -2.19
N ARG A 42 -8.10 2.83 -1.47
CA ARG A 42 -8.86 4.08 -1.62
C ARG A 42 -8.79 4.63 -3.05
N ARG A 43 -7.61 4.60 -3.66
CA ARG A 43 -7.41 5.03 -5.05
C ARG A 43 -8.20 4.15 -6.01
N LEU A 44 -8.08 2.82 -5.91
CA LEU A 44 -8.79 1.88 -6.78
C LEU A 44 -10.31 2.01 -6.64
N LEU A 45 -10.82 2.18 -5.42
CA LEU A 45 -12.26 2.43 -5.20
C LEU A 45 -12.71 3.76 -5.80
N SER A 46 -11.88 4.80 -5.72
CA SER A 46 -12.17 6.09 -6.36
C SER A 46 -12.18 5.98 -7.88
N GLU A 47 -11.22 5.27 -8.47
CA GLU A 47 -11.16 5.03 -9.91
C GLU A 47 -12.37 4.19 -10.37
N ALA A 48 -12.72 3.14 -9.64
CA ALA A 48 -13.88 2.29 -9.93
C ALA A 48 -15.22 3.02 -9.83
N ARG A 49 -15.38 3.95 -8.88
CA ARG A 49 -16.59 4.79 -8.77
C ARG A 49 -16.83 5.66 -10.01
N ASN A 50 -15.76 5.98 -10.72
CA ASN A 50 -15.83 6.78 -11.94
C ASN A 50 -16.00 5.92 -13.19
N LEU A 51 -16.05 4.58 -13.08
CA LEU A 51 -16.32 3.71 -14.23
C LEU A 51 -17.82 3.43 -14.33
N VAL A 52 -18.39 3.71 -15.48
CA VAL A 52 -19.79 3.44 -15.82
C VAL A 52 -19.82 2.41 -16.95
N LYS A 53 -20.72 1.44 -16.83
CA LYS A 53 -20.97 0.45 -17.88
C LYS A 53 -21.99 0.99 -18.86
N CYS A 54 -21.67 0.96 -20.15
CA CYS A 54 -22.62 1.29 -21.20
C CYS A 54 -23.70 0.21 -21.31
N GLU A 55 -24.98 0.59 -21.29
CA GLU A 55 -26.10 -0.35 -21.47
C GLU A 55 -26.19 -0.92 -22.89
N LYS A 56 -25.71 -0.18 -23.91
CA LYS A 56 -25.80 -0.60 -25.32
C LYS A 56 -24.72 -1.61 -25.70
N CYS A 57 -23.44 -1.29 -25.43
CA CYS A 57 -22.31 -2.13 -25.84
C CYS A 57 -21.67 -2.93 -24.69
N GLY A 58 -22.09 -2.70 -23.45
CA GLY A 58 -21.56 -3.39 -22.27
C GLY A 58 -20.14 -2.98 -21.86
N LYS A 59 -19.48 -2.06 -22.59
CA LYS A 59 -18.14 -1.58 -22.27
C LYS A 59 -18.15 -0.59 -21.12
N GLU A 60 -17.13 -0.65 -20.28
CA GLU A 60 -16.91 0.31 -19.20
C GLU A 60 -16.13 1.52 -19.72
N PHE A 61 -16.53 2.72 -19.28
CA PHE A 61 -15.86 3.97 -19.60
C PHE A 61 -15.89 4.92 -18.40
N SER A 62 -14.94 5.85 -18.35
CA SER A 62 -14.89 6.83 -17.27
C SER A 62 -16.00 7.87 -17.42
N ALA A 63 -16.89 7.92 -16.44
CA ALA A 63 -17.68 9.10 -16.12
C ALA A 63 -16.72 10.19 -15.64
N GLY A 64 -16.68 11.34 -16.31
CA GLY A 64 -15.96 12.50 -15.80
C GLY A 64 -16.43 12.86 -14.40
N THR A 65 -15.58 13.52 -13.61
CA THR A 65 -15.92 13.99 -12.26
C THR A 65 -17.00 15.07 -12.24
N ASP A 66 -17.38 15.57 -13.42
CA ASP A 66 -18.26 16.72 -13.58
C ASP A 66 -19.69 16.25 -13.83
N SER A 67 -20.55 16.48 -12.83
CA SER A 67 -21.97 16.11 -12.79
C SER A 67 -22.83 16.73 -13.91
N GLU A 68 -22.27 17.60 -14.74
CA GLU A 68 -22.96 18.29 -15.83
C GLU A 68 -22.77 17.61 -17.19
N THR A 69 -21.83 16.67 -17.32
CA THR A 69 -21.66 15.94 -18.58
C THR A 69 -22.60 14.74 -18.67
N PRO A 70 -23.48 14.66 -19.68
CA PRO A 70 -24.31 13.47 -19.86
C PRO A 70 -23.41 12.25 -20.08
N LEU A 71 -23.70 11.17 -19.35
CA LEU A 71 -22.99 9.88 -19.39
C LEU A 71 -23.22 9.18 -20.73
N VAL A 72 -22.61 9.70 -21.78
CA VAL A 72 -22.70 9.14 -23.12
C VAL A 72 -21.46 8.30 -23.39
N CYS A 73 -21.68 7.01 -23.66
CA CYS A 73 -20.61 6.10 -24.04
C CYS A 73 -19.90 6.60 -25.31
N PRO A 74 -18.58 6.82 -25.29
CA PRO A 74 -17.84 7.37 -26.42
C PRO A 74 -17.90 6.49 -27.67
N ASP A 75 -18.05 5.17 -27.48
CA ASP A 75 -18.13 4.19 -28.56
C ASP A 75 -19.55 4.04 -29.15
N CYS A 76 -20.58 4.52 -28.45
CA CYS A 76 -21.99 4.40 -28.86
C CYS A 76 -22.64 5.77 -29.13
N ARG A 77 -21.82 6.81 -29.28
CA ARG A 77 -22.27 8.15 -29.70
C ARG A 77 -22.93 8.10 -31.06
#